data_AF-A0A933QZX8-F1
#
_entry.id   AF-A0A933QZX8-F1
#
_cell.length_a   1.000
_cell.length_b   1.000
_cell.length_c   1.000
_cell.angle_alpha   90.00
_cell.angle_beta   90.00
_cell.angle_gamma   90.00
#
_symmetry.space_group_name_H-M   'P 1'
#
loop_
_entity.id
_entity.type
_entity.pdbx_description
1 polymer ?
#
loop_
_entity_poly.entity_id
_entity_poly.type
_entity_poly.pdbx_seq_one_letter_code
_entity_poly.pdbx_strand_id
1 'polypeptide(L)'
;MPTLKTLPSNRKALRNSSSESPKTSELKRVKAKIEQATGENVKAAPTDWLRLMKDGVIVRLHIRRWRAKTQVTFQDLGLPQPKDQKEREVYNDLMTLGAKRLQPAHLIRKLDSIDAGARAWLDHHAYKTYWGDFVPLGTYEEFKQGNADFSNKYFAVRDEIEANWDNNVAEVIAAYAVAAANAYKRLSRLNPKSLMIADTQTRISEAAFVEAFVARIQNSIPTKEQVYESFGYETELSFIPLPSMLAEDQAIAERIETKRAQERNRAEVEARAISDRERMLRDMNNDVVNSARRKKQELVEGFVKDLRTQSLGMIYDGFTNVLESLQKNDKLVGKSAEQVRNTIDTWRAMNLVGDQSIESQITRIDALMTQPTKDRSPKEIQLLLKEIATAARANLIALGSVPRSARALGIPDDVEPLQLRRAKRTMQLSLAEV
;
A
#
# COMPACT_ATOMS: atom_id res chain seq x y z
N MET A 1 -46.76 -21.61 66.61
CA MET A 1 -46.11 -21.46 65.28
C MET A 1 -44.93 -20.50 65.42
N PRO A 2 -43.71 -20.91 65.03
CA PRO A 2 -42.51 -20.19 65.38
C PRO A 2 -42.26 -18.98 64.49
N THR A 3 -41.65 -17.98 65.12
CA THR A 3 -41.29 -16.64 64.67
C THR A 3 -40.14 -16.66 63.66
N LEU A 4 -40.38 -16.13 62.45
CA LEU A 4 -39.35 -15.86 61.45
C LEU A 4 -38.63 -14.54 61.78
N LYS A 5 -37.39 -14.66 62.26
CA LYS A 5 -36.44 -13.57 62.47
C LYS A 5 -36.02 -12.96 61.12
N THR A 6 -36.11 -11.64 61.04
CA THR A 6 -35.57 -10.79 59.99
C THR A 6 -34.03 -10.77 60.02
N LEU A 7 -33.40 -11.00 58.87
CA LEU A 7 -31.96 -10.80 58.65
C LEU A 7 -31.71 -9.36 58.16
N PRO A 8 -30.66 -8.67 58.65
CA PRO A 8 -30.38 -7.29 58.28
C PRO A 8 -29.75 -7.18 56.89
N SER A 9 -30.14 -6.13 56.18
CA SER A 9 -29.60 -5.72 54.89
C SER A 9 -28.12 -5.39 54.97
N ASN A 10 -27.27 -6.13 54.27
CA ASN A 10 -25.88 -5.74 54.04
C ASN A 10 -25.73 -5.15 52.63
N ARG A 11 -26.20 -3.91 52.46
CA ARG A 11 -25.86 -3.03 51.33
C ARG A 11 -24.75 -2.09 51.80
N LYS A 12 -23.49 -2.42 51.52
CA LYS A 12 -22.35 -1.47 51.32
C LYS A 12 -21.04 -2.26 51.23
N ALA A 13 -20.60 -2.56 50.01
CA ALA A 13 -19.19 -2.70 49.60
C ALA A 13 -19.12 -3.49 48.28
N LEU A 14 -19.44 -2.86 47.14
CA LEU A 14 -19.08 -3.34 45.78
C LEU A 14 -19.62 -2.31 44.76
N ARG A 15 -19.07 -1.10 44.78
CA ARG A 15 -19.26 -0.10 43.72
C ARG A 15 -18.12 0.91 43.80
N ASN A 16 -17.09 0.65 43.00
CA ASN A 16 -16.19 1.58 42.32
C ASN A 16 -14.91 0.83 41.91
N SER A 17 -15.06 -0.15 41.03
CA SER A 17 -13.96 -0.56 40.15
C SER A 17 -14.29 -0.01 38.77
N SER A 18 -13.93 1.25 38.54
CA SER A 18 -13.91 1.85 37.21
C SER A 18 -13.02 0.95 36.36
N SER A 19 -13.60 0.20 35.43
CA SER A 19 -12.85 -0.62 34.48
C SER A 19 -12.17 0.31 33.48
N GLU A 20 -11.07 0.94 33.91
CA GLU A 20 -10.11 1.49 32.96
C GLU A 20 -9.68 0.36 32.05
N SER A 21 -9.93 0.53 30.75
CA SER A 21 -9.57 -0.49 29.77
C SER A 21 -8.06 -0.78 29.89
N PRO A 22 -7.63 -2.04 29.69
CA PRO A 22 -6.21 -2.41 29.79
C PRO A 22 -5.29 -1.48 28.98
N LYS A 23 -5.75 -1.02 27.81
CA LYS A 23 -5.05 -0.07 26.92
C LYS A 23 -4.88 1.33 27.52
N THR A 24 -5.85 1.83 28.30
CA THR A 24 -5.75 3.12 28.99
C THR A 24 -4.71 3.08 30.11
N SER A 25 -4.58 1.92 30.77
CA SER A 25 -3.54 1.69 31.78
C SER A 25 -2.13 1.57 31.17
N GLU A 26 -2.01 0.99 29.97
CA GLU A 26 -0.76 0.91 29.22
C GLU A 26 -0.29 2.27 28.72
N LEU A 27 -1.19 3.08 28.16
CA LEU A 27 -0.87 4.45 27.73
C LEU A 27 -0.41 5.33 28.90
N LYS A 28 -1.02 5.18 30.08
CA LYS A 28 -0.54 5.86 31.30
C LYS A 28 0.83 5.37 31.74
N ARG A 29 1.10 4.06 31.65
CA ARG A 29 2.43 3.49 31.97
C ARG A 29 3.50 3.92 30.98
N VAL A 30 3.20 3.96 29.69
CA VAL A 30 4.11 4.44 28.64
C VAL A 30 4.36 5.93 28.82
N LYS A 31 3.31 6.73 29.05
CA LYS A 31 3.43 8.17 29.37
C LYS A 31 4.32 8.40 30.60
N ALA A 32 4.05 7.71 31.71
CA ALA A 32 4.85 7.85 32.93
C ALA A 32 6.30 7.42 32.72
N LYS A 33 6.56 6.36 31.94
CA LYS A 33 7.92 5.96 31.56
C LYS A 33 8.60 7.01 30.69
N ILE A 34 7.90 7.64 29.76
CA ILE A 34 8.46 8.70 28.91
C ILE A 34 8.73 9.95 29.76
N GLU A 35 7.81 10.40 30.60
CA GLU A 35 7.99 11.56 31.50
C GLU A 35 9.16 11.33 32.47
N GLN A 36 9.26 10.15 33.07
CA GLN A 36 10.41 9.76 33.89
C GLN A 36 11.70 9.66 33.05
N ALA A 37 11.57 9.24 31.79
CA ALA A 37 12.67 9.14 30.86
C ALA A 37 13.00 10.45 30.13
N THR A 38 12.29 11.55 30.30
CA THR A 38 12.62 12.84 29.64
C THR A 38 12.76 13.99 30.64
N GLY A 39 12.17 13.90 31.83
CA GLY A 39 12.12 14.99 32.80
C GLY A 39 11.15 16.11 32.41
N GLU A 40 10.36 15.91 31.35
CA GLU A 40 9.41 16.88 30.81
C GLU A 40 7.98 16.39 31.00
N ASN A 41 7.04 17.30 31.26
CA ASN A 41 5.62 16.99 31.33
C ASN A 41 5.08 16.74 29.91
N VAL A 42 4.82 15.48 29.58
CA VAL A 42 4.36 15.08 28.25
C VAL A 42 2.85 15.34 28.18
N LYS A 43 2.49 16.55 27.74
CA LYS A 43 1.14 16.81 27.24
C LYS A 43 0.99 16.04 25.94
N ALA A 44 0.02 15.12 25.89
CA ALA A 44 -0.42 14.56 24.61
C ALA A 44 -0.96 15.75 23.82
N ALA A 45 -0.18 16.26 22.86
CA ALA A 45 -0.73 17.18 21.89
C ALA A 45 -1.94 16.48 21.28
N PRO A 46 -3.14 17.07 21.30
CA PRO A 46 -4.24 16.55 20.52
C PRO A 46 -3.82 16.73 19.06
N THR A 47 -3.13 15.74 18.51
CA THR A 47 -2.88 15.68 17.08
C THR A 47 -4.26 15.70 16.45
N ASP A 48 -4.58 16.73 15.68
CA ASP A 48 -5.87 16.87 15.02
C ASP A 48 -5.92 15.88 13.84
N TRP A 49 -5.89 14.58 14.15
CA TRP A 49 -5.88 13.50 13.17
C TRP A 49 -7.15 13.52 12.32
N LEU A 50 -8.25 14.09 12.84
CA LEU A 50 -9.45 14.37 12.07
C LEU A 50 -9.17 15.35 10.94
N ARG A 51 -8.42 16.42 11.21
CA ARG A 51 -7.97 17.35 10.17
C ARG A 51 -7.02 16.66 9.18
N LEU A 52 -6.07 15.84 9.64
CA LEU A 52 -5.17 15.12 8.74
C LEU A 52 -5.89 14.14 7.81
N MET A 53 -6.94 13.48 8.30
CA MET A 53 -7.78 12.61 7.48
C MET A 53 -8.72 13.38 6.53
N LYS A 54 -9.02 14.66 6.82
CA LYS A 54 -9.75 15.56 5.92
C LYS A 54 -8.86 16.08 4.80
N ASP A 55 -7.56 16.25 5.08
CA ASP A 55 -6.61 16.88 4.18
C ASP A 55 -5.96 15.86 3.22
N GLY A 56 -6.76 14.96 2.64
CA GLY A 56 -6.30 14.00 1.62
C GLY A 56 -7.40 13.05 1.13
N VAL A 57 -7.04 12.21 0.16
CA VAL A 57 -7.95 11.25 -0.48
C VAL A 57 -7.28 9.89 -0.64
N ILE A 58 -8.08 8.83 -0.55
CA ILE A 58 -7.66 7.48 -0.95
C ILE A 58 -7.82 7.38 -2.47
N VAL A 59 -6.73 7.05 -3.14
CA VAL A 59 -6.64 6.88 -4.58
C VAL A 59 -6.50 5.40 -4.90
N ARG A 60 -7.23 4.93 -5.91
CA ARG A 60 -7.00 3.63 -6.54
C ARG A 60 -6.87 3.82 -8.04
N LEU A 61 -5.83 3.19 -8.60
CA LEU A 61 -5.51 3.29 -10.01
C LEU A 61 -5.86 1.99 -10.73
N HIS A 62 -6.83 2.06 -11.64
CA HIS A 62 -7.31 0.95 -12.45
C HIS A 62 -6.81 1.12 -13.89
N ILE A 63 -5.73 0.41 -14.22
CA ILE A 63 -5.18 0.36 -15.58
C ILE A 63 -5.51 -1.01 -16.18
N ARG A 64 -6.39 -1.02 -17.18
CA ARG A 64 -6.86 -2.23 -17.86
C ARG A 64 -6.50 -2.21 -19.34
N ARG A 65 -6.17 -3.39 -19.86
CA ARG A 65 -5.98 -3.70 -21.29
C ARG A 65 -5.98 -5.19 -21.51
N TRP A 66 -6.20 -5.60 -22.75
CA TRP A 66 -5.78 -6.90 -23.23
C TRP A 66 -4.28 -7.09 -23.04
N ARG A 67 -3.86 -8.09 -22.26
CA ARG A 67 -2.44 -8.34 -21.94
C ARG A 67 -1.67 -9.03 -23.07
N ALA A 68 -2.33 -9.33 -24.19
CA ALA A 68 -1.76 -9.99 -25.36
C ALA A 68 -0.96 -11.26 -25.02
N LYS A 69 -1.53 -12.10 -24.16
CA LYS A 69 -0.94 -13.38 -23.74
C LYS A 69 -1.97 -14.48 -23.88
N THR A 70 -1.51 -15.63 -24.34
CA THR A 70 -2.27 -16.89 -24.28
C THR A 70 -1.33 -18.02 -23.86
N GLN A 71 -1.86 -19.13 -23.37
CA GLN A 71 -1.05 -20.22 -22.85
C GLN A 71 -0.30 -20.93 -23.99
N VAL A 72 0.95 -21.33 -23.72
CA VAL A 72 1.71 -22.20 -24.61
C VAL A 72 1.19 -23.63 -24.50
N THR A 73 1.01 -24.29 -25.63
CA THR A 73 0.64 -25.71 -25.69
C THR A 73 1.86 -26.57 -26.03
N PHE A 74 1.80 -27.88 -25.74
CA PHE A 74 2.85 -28.83 -26.12
C PHE A 74 3.15 -28.78 -27.63
N GLN A 75 2.11 -28.67 -28.46
CA GLN A 75 2.24 -28.55 -29.91
C GLN A 75 2.99 -27.28 -30.32
N ASP A 76 2.82 -26.17 -29.60
CA ASP A 76 3.58 -24.92 -29.83
C ASP A 76 5.09 -25.09 -29.64
N LEU A 77 5.48 -26.00 -28.76
CA LEU A 77 6.88 -26.33 -28.54
C LEU A 77 7.39 -27.44 -29.47
N GLY A 78 6.51 -28.09 -30.23
CA GLY A 78 6.82 -29.28 -31.02
C GLY A 78 7.00 -30.53 -30.15
N LEU A 79 6.30 -30.57 -29.01
CA LEU A 79 6.28 -31.71 -28.09
C LEU A 79 5.03 -32.56 -28.33
N PRO A 80 5.11 -33.89 -28.06
CA PRO A 80 3.94 -34.75 -28.10
C PRO A 80 2.89 -34.29 -27.07
N GLN A 81 1.62 -34.39 -27.45
CA GLN A 81 0.53 -34.15 -26.52
C GLN A 81 0.45 -35.27 -25.46
N PRO A 82 0.02 -34.97 -24.23
CA PRO A 82 -0.24 -36.00 -23.21
C PRO A 82 -1.20 -37.05 -23.76
N LYS A 83 -0.92 -38.33 -23.51
CA LYS A 83 -1.67 -39.46 -24.08
C LYS A 83 -3.05 -39.59 -23.47
N ASP A 84 -3.16 -39.27 -22.18
CA ASP A 84 -4.39 -39.37 -21.41
C ASP A 84 -4.55 -38.19 -20.44
N GLN A 85 -5.72 -38.13 -19.81
CA GLN A 85 -6.09 -37.06 -18.88
C GLN A 85 -5.20 -37.07 -17.62
N LYS A 86 -4.77 -38.24 -17.16
CA LYS A 86 -3.95 -38.38 -15.95
C LYS A 86 -2.55 -37.81 -16.18
N GLU A 87 -1.95 -38.09 -17.35
CA GLU A 87 -0.67 -37.51 -17.75
C GLU A 87 -0.78 -35.99 -17.88
N ARG A 88 -1.89 -35.48 -18.43
CA ARG A 88 -2.16 -34.03 -18.52
C ARG A 88 -2.27 -33.37 -17.15
N GLU A 89 -2.94 -34.01 -16.19
CA GLU A 89 -3.03 -33.53 -14.80
C GLU A 89 -1.65 -33.47 -14.15
N VAL A 90 -0.87 -34.55 -14.27
CA VAL A 90 0.52 -34.58 -13.77
C VAL A 90 1.35 -33.44 -14.37
N TYR A 91 1.24 -33.17 -15.68
CA TYR A 91 1.95 -32.05 -16.28
C TYR A 91 1.49 -30.70 -15.75
N ASN A 92 0.18 -30.50 -15.57
CA ASN A 92 -0.36 -29.25 -15.04
C ASN A 92 0.04 -29.01 -13.58
N ASP A 93 0.17 -30.09 -12.79
CA ASP A 93 0.57 -30.03 -11.38
C ASP A 93 2.07 -29.79 -11.22
N LEU A 94 2.89 -30.38 -12.11
CA LEU A 94 4.35 -30.33 -11.99
C LEU A 94 5.00 -29.22 -12.83
N MET A 95 4.36 -28.74 -13.90
CA MET A 95 4.97 -27.82 -14.86
C MET A 95 3.98 -26.79 -15.42
N THR A 96 4.48 -25.59 -15.70
CA THR A 96 3.73 -24.55 -16.43
C THR A 96 4.48 -24.19 -17.71
N LEU A 97 3.86 -24.40 -18.88
CA LEU A 97 4.48 -24.18 -20.21
C LEU A 97 4.73 -22.70 -20.57
N GLY A 98 4.36 -21.78 -19.69
CA GLY A 98 4.47 -20.34 -19.91
C GLY A 98 3.39 -19.78 -20.82
N ALA A 99 3.63 -18.58 -21.35
CA ALA A 99 2.68 -17.86 -22.19
C ALA A 99 3.34 -17.33 -23.47
N LYS A 100 2.58 -17.39 -24.56
CA LYS A 100 2.96 -16.83 -25.87
C LYS A 100 2.33 -15.45 -26.04
N ARG A 101 3.06 -14.54 -26.67
CA ARG A 101 2.68 -13.12 -26.83
C ARG A 101 1.93 -12.92 -28.13
N LEU A 102 0.82 -12.21 -28.10
CA LEU A 102 -0.07 -11.95 -29.24
C LEU A 102 0.08 -10.51 -29.78
N GLN A 103 1.12 -9.82 -29.33
CA GLN A 103 1.45 -8.45 -29.72
C GLN A 103 2.98 -8.30 -29.75
N PRO A 104 3.54 -7.41 -30.59
CA PRO A 104 4.97 -7.14 -30.60
C PRO A 104 5.54 -6.83 -29.21
N ALA A 105 6.72 -7.40 -28.93
CA ALA A 105 7.32 -7.33 -27.60
C ALA A 105 7.65 -5.89 -27.17
N HIS A 106 7.95 -5.01 -28.12
CA HIS A 106 8.30 -3.61 -27.84
C HIS A 106 7.07 -2.82 -27.35
N LEU A 107 5.88 -3.04 -27.91
CA LEU A 107 4.63 -2.42 -27.46
C LEU A 107 4.23 -2.89 -26.06
N ILE A 108 4.35 -4.20 -25.79
CA ILE A 108 4.08 -4.76 -24.45
C ILE A 108 5.00 -4.11 -23.41
N ARG A 109 6.31 -4.02 -23.68
CA ARG A 109 7.26 -3.38 -22.76
C ARG A 109 6.96 -1.89 -22.56
N LYS A 110 6.60 -1.17 -23.63
CA LYS A 110 6.23 0.25 -23.57
C LYS A 110 5.03 0.46 -22.65
N LEU A 111 3.97 -0.32 -22.85
CA LEU A 111 2.77 -0.26 -22.02
C LEU A 111 3.00 -0.73 -20.57
N ASP A 112 3.83 -1.77 -20.34
CA ASP A 112 4.22 -2.21 -19.00
C ASP A 112 5.05 -1.15 -18.27
N SER A 113 5.93 -0.44 -18.98
CA SER A 113 6.72 0.66 -18.41
C SER A 113 5.83 1.85 -18.02
N ILE A 114 4.78 2.15 -18.78
CA ILE A 114 3.81 3.21 -18.44
C ILE A 114 2.97 2.81 -17.23
N ASP A 115 2.44 1.57 -17.18
CA ASP A 115 1.68 1.02 -16.04
C ASP A 115 2.53 1.05 -14.75
N ALA A 116 3.76 0.52 -14.82
CA ALA A 116 4.69 0.54 -13.69
C ALA A 116 5.08 1.97 -13.28
N GLY A 117 5.31 2.87 -14.24
CA GLY A 117 5.62 4.27 -13.99
C GLY A 117 4.48 5.02 -13.30
N ALA A 118 3.25 4.81 -13.74
CA ALA A 118 2.06 5.41 -13.13
C ALA A 118 1.85 4.93 -11.68
N ARG A 119 2.07 3.63 -11.42
CA ARG A 119 1.99 3.07 -10.07
C ARG A 119 3.10 3.59 -9.17
N ALA A 120 4.33 3.65 -9.68
CA ALA A 120 5.45 4.24 -8.94
C ALA A 120 5.22 5.74 -8.65
N TRP A 121 4.56 6.46 -9.56
CA TRP A 121 4.16 7.86 -9.37
C TRP A 121 3.13 8.00 -8.24
N LEU A 122 2.12 7.13 -8.20
CA LEU A 122 1.19 7.08 -7.07
C LEU A 122 1.93 6.75 -5.76
N ASP A 123 2.78 5.72 -5.77
CA ASP A 123 3.57 5.31 -4.59
C ASP A 123 4.46 6.44 -4.07
N HIS A 124 4.97 7.32 -4.94
CA HIS A 124 5.78 8.46 -4.54
C HIS A 124 5.00 9.56 -3.81
N HIS A 125 3.72 9.73 -4.15
CA HIS A 125 2.87 10.80 -3.61
C HIS A 125 1.88 10.31 -2.55
N ALA A 126 1.85 8.99 -2.28
CA ALA A 126 0.87 8.37 -1.41
C ALA A 126 1.50 7.63 -0.23
N TYR A 127 0.72 7.53 0.83
CA TYR A 127 0.95 6.62 1.93
C TYR A 127 0.16 5.33 1.72
N LYS A 128 0.81 4.18 1.92
CA LYS A 128 0.19 2.86 1.89
C LYS A 128 -0.60 2.64 3.18
N THR A 129 -1.91 2.69 3.12
CA THR A 129 -2.75 2.54 4.33
C THR A 129 -3.69 1.36 4.19
N TYR A 130 -4.32 0.97 5.30
CA TYR A 130 -5.33 -0.10 5.29
C TYR A 130 -6.47 0.15 4.27
N TRP A 131 -6.79 1.40 3.96
CA TRP A 131 -7.86 1.75 3.01
C TRP A 131 -7.41 1.79 1.55
N GLY A 132 -6.10 1.86 1.31
CA GLY A 132 -5.47 2.06 0.00
C GLY A 132 -4.41 3.15 0.04
N ASP A 133 -4.11 3.71 -1.12
CA ASP A 133 -3.09 4.73 -1.30
C ASP A 133 -3.63 6.10 -0.91
N PHE A 134 -3.25 6.60 0.27
CA PHE A 134 -3.67 7.90 0.76
C PHE A 134 -2.76 9.00 0.21
N VAL A 135 -3.30 9.85 -0.66
CA VAL A 135 -2.61 11.01 -1.22
C VAL A 135 -3.00 12.26 -0.42
N PRO A 136 -2.05 12.89 0.31
CA PRO A 136 -2.28 14.14 1.01
C PRO A 136 -2.66 15.29 0.06
N LEU A 137 -3.44 16.26 0.54
CA LEU A 137 -3.82 17.43 -0.24
C LEU A 137 -2.61 18.21 -0.77
N GLY A 138 -1.52 18.27 0.01
CA GLY A 138 -0.29 18.97 -0.36
C GLY A 138 0.41 18.39 -1.60
N THR A 139 0.29 17.08 -1.84
CA THR A 139 0.89 16.39 -3.00
C THR A 139 -0.13 16.07 -4.09
N TYR A 140 -1.42 16.29 -3.84
CA TYR A 140 -2.50 15.83 -4.70
C TYR A 140 -2.50 16.49 -6.09
N GLU A 141 -2.23 17.80 -6.18
CA GLU A 141 -2.23 18.50 -7.46
C GLU A 141 -1.08 18.03 -8.37
N GLU A 142 0.12 17.88 -7.80
CA GLU A 142 1.28 17.32 -8.52
C GLU A 142 1.02 15.87 -8.94
N PHE A 143 0.49 15.04 -8.04
CA PHE A 143 0.07 13.68 -8.35
C PHE A 143 -0.89 13.66 -9.54
N LYS A 144 -1.94 14.49 -9.50
CA LYS A 144 -3.00 14.54 -10.51
C LYS A 144 -2.45 14.92 -11.88
N GLN A 145 -1.57 15.92 -11.95
CA GLN A 145 -0.92 16.35 -13.19
C GLN A 145 -0.04 15.24 -13.78
N GLY A 146 0.87 14.67 -12.98
CA GLY A 146 1.74 13.58 -13.45
C GLY A 146 0.96 12.32 -13.83
N ASN A 147 -0.12 11.98 -13.11
CA ASN A 147 -1.00 10.87 -13.44
C ASN A 147 -1.76 11.11 -14.76
N ALA A 148 -2.16 12.34 -15.06
CA ALA A 148 -2.75 12.71 -16.34
C ALA A 148 -1.75 12.53 -17.50
N ASP A 149 -0.47 12.86 -17.29
CA ASP A 149 0.58 12.61 -18.28
C ASP A 149 0.78 11.12 -18.55
N PHE A 150 0.74 10.26 -17.53
CA PHE A 150 0.77 8.81 -17.72
C PHE A 150 -0.46 8.30 -18.47
N SER A 151 -1.66 8.81 -18.15
CA SER A 151 -2.90 8.50 -18.87
C SER A 151 -2.79 8.88 -20.36
N ASN A 152 -2.30 10.08 -20.66
CA ASN A 152 -2.10 10.55 -22.04
C ASN A 152 -1.08 9.68 -22.79
N LYS A 153 0.06 9.37 -22.17
CA LYS A 153 1.06 8.46 -22.75
C LYS A 153 0.48 7.06 -22.99
N TYR A 154 -0.35 6.57 -22.07
CA TYR A 154 -1.01 5.26 -22.17
C TYR A 154 -1.94 5.20 -23.38
N PHE A 155 -2.83 6.19 -23.53
CA PHE A 155 -3.75 6.25 -24.67
C PHE A 155 -3.05 6.57 -25.99
N ALA A 156 -1.97 7.34 -25.99
CA ALA A 156 -1.16 7.53 -27.19
C ALA A 156 -0.60 6.20 -27.74
N VAL A 157 -0.20 5.27 -26.86
CA VAL A 157 0.24 3.93 -27.30
C VAL A 157 -0.92 3.07 -27.78
N ARG A 158 -2.12 3.20 -27.18
CA ARG A 158 -3.33 2.55 -27.71
C ARG A 158 -3.61 3.02 -29.15
N ASP A 159 -3.57 4.32 -29.38
CA ASP A 159 -3.87 4.91 -30.69
C ASP A 159 -2.79 4.54 -31.71
N GLU A 160 -1.51 4.44 -31.29
CA GLU A 160 -0.42 3.89 -32.09
C GLU A 160 -0.67 2.42 -32.49
N ILE A 161 -1.16 1.59 -31.56
CA ILE A 161 -1.51 0.19 -31.81
C ILE A 161 -2.65 0.10 -32.81
N GLU A 162 -3.67 0.93 -32.66
CA GLU A 162 -4.84 0.98 -33.53
C GLU A 162 -4.45 1.41 -34.96
N ALA A 163 -3.65 2.45 -35.08
CA ALA A 163 -3.17 2.97 -36.37
C ALA A 163 -2.28 1.97 -37.11
N ASN A 164 -1.50 1.16 -36.38
CA ASN A 164 -0.57 0.17 -36.94
C ASN A 164 -1.06 -1.27 -36.79
N TRP A 165 -2.37 -1.49 -36.63
CA TRP A 165 -2.94 -2.79 -36.27
C TRP A 165 -2.48 -3.93 -37.19
N ASP A 166 -2.69 -3.77 -38.51
CA ASP A 166 -2.37 -4.82 -39.48
C ASP A 166 -0.87 -5.15 -39.52
N ASN A 167 -0.02 -4.13 -39.42
CA ASN A 167 1.43 -4.29 -39.36
C ASN A 167 1.86 -5.04 -38.09
N ASN A 168 1.28 -4.69 -36.94
CA ASN A 168 1.56 -5.34 -35.66
C ASN A 168 1.16 -6.82 -35.68
N VAL A 169 -0.01 -7.13 -36.25
CA VAL A 169 -0.47 -8.51 -36.43
C VAL A 169 0.45 -9.26 -37.40
N ALA A 170 0.80 -8.67 -38.54
CA ALA A 170 1.70 -9.27 -39.51
C ALA A 170 3.09 -9.59 -38.91
N GLU A 171 3.66 -8.69 -38.09
CA GLU A 171 4.93 -8.92 -37.38
C GLU A 171 4.84 -10.16 -36.47
N VAL A 172 3.77 -10.24 -35.66
CA VAL A 172 3.54 -11.36 -34.74
C VAL A 172 3.39 -12.67 -35.51
N ILE A 173 2.60 -12.67 -36.58
CA ILE A 173 2.33 -13.83 -37.41
C ILE A 173 3.60 -14.33 -38.10
N ALA A 174 4.40 -13.42 -38.66
CA ALA A 174 5.69 -13.75 -39.27
C ALA A 174 6.64 -14.41 -38.26
N ALA A 175 6.73 -13.88 -37.04
CA ALA A 175 7.55 -14.46 -35.98
C ALA A 175 7.07 -15.88 -35.59
N TYR A 176 5.75 -16.09 -35.48
CA TYR A 176 5.21 -17.41 -35.18
C TYR A 176 5.35 -18.41 -36.33
N ALA A 177 5.33 -17.98 -37.59
CA ALA A 177 5.58 -18.87 -38.72
C ALA A 177 6.98 -19.51 -38.62
N VAL A 178 7.99 -18.72 -38.26
CA VAL A 178 9.36 -19.21 -38.00
C VAL A 178 9.39 -20.18 -36.81
N ALA A 179 8.71 -19.84 -35.72
CA ALA A 179 8.63 -20.71 -34.54
C ALA A 179 7.91 -22.04 -34.85
N ALA A 180 6.85 -22.00 -35.66
CA ALA A 180 6.06 -23.15 -36.09
C ALA A 180 6.87 -24.09 -36.98
N ALA A 181 7.65 -23.57 -37.92
CA ALA A 181 8.55 -24.36 -38.76
C ALA A 181 9.58 -25.13 -37.89
N ASN A 182 10.12 -24.46 -36.87
CA ASN A 182 11.04 -25.09 -35.92
C ASN A 182 10.33 -26.14 -35.04
N ALA A 183 9.10 -25.88 -34.60
CA ALA A 183 8.29 -26.84 -33.87
C ALA A 183 7.96 -28.08 -34.71
N TYR A 184 7.63 -27.91 -35.99
CA TYR A 184 7.42 -29.01 -36.94
C TYR A 184 8.66 -29.89 -37.06
N LYS A 185 9.84 -29.27 -37.26
CA LYS A 185 11.11 -30.01 -37.34
C LYS A 185 11.39 -30.81 -36.08
N ARG A 186 11.15 -30.24 -34.89
CA ARG A 186 11.29 -30.97 -33.61
C ARG A 186 10.29 -32.11 -33.50
N LEU A 187 9.02 -31.85 -33.74
CA LEU A 187 7.95 -32.85 -33.64
C LEU A 187 8.16 -34.00 -34.63
N SER A 188 8.63 -33.70 -35.84
CA SER A 188 8.94 -34.71 -36.86
C SER A 188 10.05 -35.68 -36.46
N ARG A 189 10.95 -35.28 -35.55
CA ARG A 189 12.01 -36.13 -35.01
C ARG A 189 11.56 -36.91 -33.79
N LEU A 190 10.82 -36.25 -32.89
CA LEU A 190 10.40 -36.84 -31.62
C LEU A 190 9.18 -37.77 -31.76
N ASN A 191 8.22 -37.41 -32.60
CA ASN A 191 6.99 -38.17 -32.80
C ASN A 191 6.45 -38.01 -34.24
N PRO A 192 7.03 -38.71 -35.23
CA PRO A 192 6.56 -38.64 -36.62
C PRO A 192 5.08 -39.02 -36.79
N LYS A 193 4.55 -39.90 -35.93
CA LYS A 193 3.16 -40.38 -35.99
C LYS A 193 2.16 -39.27 -35.71
N SER A 194 2.49 -38.28 -34.88
CA SER A 194 1.60 -37.14 -34.61
C SER A 194 1.45 -36.17 -35.79
N LEU A 195 2.23 -36.35 -36.85
CA LEU A 195 2.11 -35.58 -38.10
C LEU A 195 1.32 -36.33 -39.18
N MET A 196 0.69 -37.46 -38.87
CA MET A 196 -0.12 -38.21 -39.82
C MET A 196 -1.59 -37.76 -39.74
N ILE A 197 -2.23 -37.61 -40.89
CA ILE A 197 -3.69 -37.39 -40.98
C ILE A 197 -4.37 -38.74 -40.69
N ALA A 198 -5.28 -38.75 -39.71
CA ALA A 198 -5.88 -39.98 -39.16
C ALA A 198 -6.50 -40.88 -40.24
N ASP A 199 -7.10 -40.30 -41.27
CA ASP A 199 -7.90 -41.04 -42.26
C ASP A 199 -7.15 -41.41 -43.55
N THR A 200 -6.01 -40.78 -43.83
CA THR A 200 -5.36 -40.89 -45.15
C THR A 200 -3.94 -41.44 -45.11
N GLN A 201 -3.41 -41.76 -43.92
CA GLN A 201 -1.99 -42.12 -43.71
C GLN A 201 -0.99 -41.11 -44.31
N THR A 202 -1.47 -39.92 -44.66
CA THR A 202 -0.66 -38.89 -45.33
C THR A 202 -0.06 -38.00 -44.28
N ARG A 203 1.23 -37.70 -44.43
CA ARG A 203 1.95 -36.81 -43.52
C ARG A 203 1.60 -35.36 -43.82
N ILE A 204 1.26 -34.60 -42.78
CA ILE A 204 1.08 -33.15 -42.85
C ILE A 204 2.40 -32.51 -43.30
N SER A 205 2.34 -31.72 -44.37
CA SER A 205 3.49 -30.97 -44.88
C SER A 205 3.89 -29.88 -43.88
N GLU A 206 5.17 -29.44 -43.92
CA GLU A 206 5.63 -28.34 -43.07
C GLU A 206 4.79 -27.07 -43.31
N ALA A 207 4.50 -26.76 -44.59
CA ALA A 207 3.68 -25.62 -44.96
C ALA A 207 2.27 -25.68 -44.34
N ALA A 208 1.58 -26.82 -44.47
CA ALA A 208 0.24 -27.01 -43.89
C ALA A 208 0.26 -26.94 -42.35
N PHE A 209 1.32 -27.45 -41.71
CA PHE A 209 1.48 -27.32 -40.25
C PHE A 209 1.68 -25.86 -39.83
N VAL A 210 2.54 -25.12 -40.53
CA VAL A 210 2.81 -23.71 -40.25
C VAL A 210 1.57 -22.86 -40.46
N GLU A 211 0.83 -23.09 -41.54
CA GLU A 211 -0.44 -22.39 -41.84
C GLU A 211 -1.47 -22.64 -40.73
N ALA A 212 -1.71 -23.91 -40.36
CA ALA A 212 -2.63 -24.25 -39.29
C ALA A 212 -2.17 -23.70 -37.92
N PHE A 213 -0.86 -23.62 -37.70
CA PHE A 213 -0.30 -23.01 -36.49
C PHE A 213 -0.61 -21.52 -36.41
N VAL A 214 -0.29 -20.80 -37.48
CA VAL A 214 -0.49 -19.36 -37.61
C VAL A 214 -1.97 -19.01 -37.53
N ALA A 215 -2.84 -19.78 -38.17
CA ALA A 215 -4.29 -19.60 -38.10
C ALA A 215 -4.81 -19.69 -36.64
N ARG A 216 -4.30 -20.62 -35.83
CA ARG A 216 -4.66 -20.67 -34.39
C ARG A 216 -4.21 -19.44 -33.62
N ILE A 217 -3.02 -18.91 -33.92
CA ILE A 217 -2.54 -17.66 -33.32
C ILE A 217 -3.43 -16.50 -33.72
N GLN A 218 -3.72 -16.36 -35.02
CA GLN A 218 -4.57 -15.30 -35.55
C GLN A 218 -5.97 -15.33 -34.94
N ASN A 219 -6.59 -16.51 -34.82
CA ASN A 219 -7.89 -16.69 -34.18
C ASN A 219 -7.88 -16.40 -32.67
N SER A 220 -6.69 -16.35 -32.04
CA SER A 220 -6.54 -15.97 -30.63
C SER A 220 -6.36 -14.46 -30.44
N ILE A 221 -6.12 -13.71 -31.52
CA ILE A 221 -5.99 -12.25 -31.49
C ILE A 221 -7.42 -11.67 -31.57
N PRO A 222 -7.89 -10.91 -30.57
CA PRO A 222 -9.17 -10.22 -30.63
C PRO A 222 -9.23 -9.23 -31.80
N THR A 223 -10.43 -8.78 -32.16
CA THR A 223 -10.55 -7.75 -33.20
C THR A 223 -9.89 -6.44 -32.78
N LYS A 224 -9.57 -5.59 -33.76
CA LYS A 224 -9.00 -4.26 -33.54
C LYS A 224 -9.82 -3.46 -32.54
N GLU A 225 -11.15 -3.47 -32.69
CA GLU A 225 -12.11 -2.75 -31.86
C GLU A 225 -12.13 -3.31 -30.43
N GLN A 226 -12.14 -4.64 -30.28
CA GLN A 226 -12.07 -5.28 -28.96
C GLN A 226 -10.78 -4.94 -28.22
N VAL A 227 -9.65 -4.90 -28.93
CA VAL A 227 -8.38 -4.48 -28.33
C VAL A 227 -8.46 -3.01 -27.93
N TYR A 228 -8.94 -2.12 -28.78
CA TYR A 228 -9.07 -0.69 -28.48
C TYR A 228 -9.96 -0.44 -27.25
N GLU A 229 -11.14 -1.06 -27.19
CA GLU A 229 -12.09 -0.95 -26.07
C GLU A 229 -11.57 -1.57 -24.77
N SER A 230 -10.63 -2.50 -24.85
CA SER A 230 -10.03 -3.11 -23.65
C SER A 230 -9.19 -2.12 -22.83
N PHE A 231 -8.72 -1.03 -23.45
CA PHE A 231 -7.91 -0.01 -22.76
C PHE A 231 -8.79 0.86 -21.87
N GLY A 232 -8.46 0.89 -20.59
CA GLY A 232 -9.06 1.78 -19.61
C GLY A 232 -8.03 2.29 -18.61
N TYR A 233 -8.19 3.54 -18.22
CA TYR A 233 -7.34 4.22 -17.25
C TYR A 233 -8.24 5.03 -16.33
N GLU A 234 -8.58 4.47 -15.18
CA GLU A 234 -9.54 5.05 -14.25
C GLU A 234 -8.86 5.36 -12.92
N THR A 235 -9.08 6.56 -12.39
CA THR A 235 -8.62 6.98 -11.07
C THR A 235 -9.84 7.10 -10.16
N GLU A 236 -9.97 6.18 -9.22
CA GLU A 236 -11.04 6.16 -8.23
C GLU A 236 -10.58 6.93 -6.99
N LEU A 237 -11.36 7.93 -6.60
CA LEU A 237 -11.10 8.77 -5.43
C LEU A 237 -12.13 8.47 -4.37
N SER A 238 -11.69 8.21 -3.15
CA SER A 238 -12.56 7.99 -1.99
C SER A 238 -12.04 8.74 -0.78
N PHE A 239 -12.94 9.23 0.07
CA PHE A 239 -12.59 9.88 1.32
C PHE A 239 -12.55 8.85 2.44
N ILE A 240 -11.69 9.08 3.44
CA ILE A 240 -11.73 8.24 4.64
C ILE A 240 -12.96 8.66 5.47
N PRO A 241 -13.91 7.74 5.75
CA PRO A 241 -15.13 8.11 6.46
C PRO A 241 -14.80 8.59 7.87
N LEU A 242 -15.05 9.87 8.11
CA LEU A 242 -14.69 10.49 9.39
C LEU A 242 -15.67 10.11 10.49
N PRO A 243 -15.18 10.03 11.73
CA PRO A 243 -16.00 9.84 12.91
C PRO A 243 -17.24 10.71 13.06
N SER A 244 -17.16 11.98 12.64
CA SER A 244 -18.25 12.94 12.73
C SER A 244 -19.35 12.65 11.71
N MET A 245 -18.99 12.26 10.48
CA MET A 245 -19.96 11.90 9.43
C MET A 245 -20.73 10.64 9.83
N LEU A 246 -20.03 9.65 10.39
CA LEU A 246 -20.67 8.44 10.90
C LEU A 246 -21.56 8.69 12.13
N ALA A 247 -21.20 9.64 13.00
CA ALA A 247 -22.03 10.01 14.15
C ALA A 247 -23.29 10.77 13.73
N GLU A 248 -23.21 11.56 12.66
CA GLU A 248 -24.33 12.26 12.06
C GLU A 248 -25.28 11.29 11.36
N ASP A 249 -24.74 10.32 10.60
CA ASP A 249 -25.50 9.21 10.01
C ASP A 249 -26.15 8.33 11.09
N GLN A 250 -25.45 8.07 12.20
CA GLN A 250 -26.00 7.36 13.35
C GLN A 250 -27.09 8.16 14.06
N ALA A 251 -26.93 9.47 14.23
CA ALA A 251 -27.96 10.32 14.81
C ALA A 251 -29.20 10.42 13.90
N ILE A 252 -29.01 10.38 12.58
CA ILE A 252 -30.10 10.28 11.59
C ILE A 252 -30.81 8.94 11.72
N ALA A 253 -30.06 7.83 11.82
CA ALA A 253 -30.62 6.49 12.03
C ALA A 253 -31.39 6.40 13.37
N GLU A 254 -30.83 6.91 14.46
CA GLU A 254 -31.47 6.97 15.78
C GLU A 254 -32.73 7.83 15.77
N ARG A 255 -32.76 8.94 15.02
CA ARG A 255 -33.98 9.76 14.83
C ARG A 255 -35.06 9.01 14.05
N ILE A 256 -34.68 8.18 13.09
CA ILE A 256 -35.62 7.33 12.34
C ILE A 256 -36.15 6.20 13.24
N GLU A 257 -35.30 5.60 14.07
CA GLU A 257 -35.71 4.55 15.01
C GLU A 257 -36.56 5.08 16.17
N THR A 258 -36.23 6.24 16.75
CA THR A 258 -37.05 6.86 17.79
C THR A 258 -38.43 7.25 17.27
N LYS A 259 -38.54 7.72 16.01
CA LYS A 259 -39.84 7.92 15.35
C LYS A 259 -40.61 6.60 15.22
N ARG A 260 -39.97 5.52 14.77
CA ARG A 260 -40.60 4.18 14.65
C ARG A 260 -40.98 3.56 16.00
N ALA A 261 -40.21 3.85 17.05
CA ALA A 261 -40.48 3.40 18.42
C ALA A 261 -41.66 4.17 19.04
N GLN A 262 -41.74 5.48 18.80
CA GLN A 262 -42.88 6.31 19.21
C GLN A 262 -44.18 5.88 18.52
N GLU A 263 -44.12 5.41 17.28
CA GLU A 263 -45.27 4.81 16.58
C GLU A 263 -45.70 3.47 17.19
N ARG A 264 -44.76 2.68 17.71
CA ARG A 264 -45.02 1.37 18.37
C ARG A 264 -45.49 1.50 19.83
N ASN A 265 -45.13 2.57 20.54
CA ASN A 265 -45.55 2.83 21.92
C ASN A 265 -47.05 3.14 22.09
N ARG A 266 -47.82 3.26 20.99
CA ARG A 266 -49.29 3.39 21.08
C ARG A 266 -50.02 2.07 21.35
N ALA A 267 -49.30 0.95 21.54
CA ALA A 267 -49.87 -0.38 21.77
C ALA A 267 -49.47 -1.00 23.13
N GLU A 268 -49.50 -0.21 24.21
CA GLU A 268 -49.14 -0.62 25.57
C GLU A 268 -50.27 -1.40 26.29
N VAL A 269 -50.17 -2.74 26.38
CA VAL A 269 -50.79 -3.52 27.49
C VAL A 269 -49.91 -4.68 28.04
N GLU A 270 -48.85 -5.18 27.37
CA GLU A 270 -48.07 -6.34 27.86
C GLU A 270 -46.83 -5.97 28.74
N ALA A 271 -47.05 -5.23 29.82
CA ALA A 271 -46.05 -4.39 30.50
C ALA A 271 -45.00 -5.07 31.44
N ARG A 272 -44.67 -6.36 31.35
CA ARG A 272 -43.58 -6.94 32.19
C ARG A 272 -42.50 -7.70 31.42
N ALA A 273 -42.84 -8.44 30.37
CA ALA A 273 -41.84 -9.00 29.46
C ALA A 273 -41.19 -7.93 28.58
N ILE A 274 -41.88 -6.80 28.36
CA ILE A 274 -41.38 -5.66 27.57
C ILE A 274 -40.26 -4.90 28.30
N SER A 275 -40.35 -4.72 29.63
CA SER A 275 -39.34 -3.97 30.39
C SER A 275 -37.97 -4.68 30.44
N ASP A 276 -37.97 -6.00 30.66
CA ASP A 276 -36.72 -6.78 30.63
C ASP A 276 -36.13 -6.85 29.23
N ARG A 277 -36.99 -6.96 28.20
CA ARG A 277 -36.57 -6.91 26.79
C ARG A 277 -36.03 -5.54 26.40
N GLU A 278 -36.62 -4.46 26.87
CA GLU A 278 -36.13 -3.10 26.64
C GLU A 278 -34.77 -2.87 27.30
N ARG A 279 -34.60 -3.32 28.54
CA ARG A 279 -33.31 -3.24 29.22
C ARG A 279 -32.26 -4.04 28.47
N MET A 280 -32.58 -5.25 28.03
CA MET A 280 -31.68 -6.09 27.25
C MET A 280 -31.34 -5.48 25.88
N LEU A 281 -32.31 -4.86 25.20
CA LEU A 281 -32.08 -4.15 23.95
C LEU A 281 -31.22 -2.89 24.12
N ARG A 282 -31.41 -2.14 25.21
CA ARG A 282 -30.56 -0.97 25.53
C ARG A 282 -29.13 -1.39 25.86
N ASP A 283 -28.95 -2.44 26.66
CA ASP A 283 -27.63 -2.97 27.01
C ASP A 283 -26.93 -3.51 25.75
N MET A 284 -27.65 -4.26 24.90
CA MET A 284 -27.14 -4.75 23.61
C MET A 284 -26.77 -3.60 22.67
N ASN A 285 -27.60 -2.55 22.58
CA ASN A 285 -27.29 -1.39 21.74
C ASN A 285 -26.06 -0.62 22.25
N ASN A 286 -25.95 -0.44 23.56
CA ASN A 286 -24.77 0.16 24.18
C ASN A 286 -23.50 -0.64 23.87
N ASP A 287 -23.55 -1.97 23.91
CA ASP A 287 -22.43 -2.84 23.57
C ASP A 287 -22.06 -2.78 22.08
N VAL A 288 -23.05 -2.71 21.19
CA VAL A 288 -22.83 -2.51 19.75
C VAL A 288 -22.17 -1.15 19.49
N VAL A 289 -22.66 -0.07 20.10
CA VAL A 289 -22.07 1.27 19.97
C VAL A 289 -20.66 1.32 20.54
N ASN A 290 -20.42 0.72 21.72
CA ASN A 290 -19.10 0.68 22.34
C ASN A 290 -18.10 -0.16 21.52
N SER A 291 -18.53 -1.31 21.00
CA SER A 291 -17.69 -2.15 20.13
C SER A 291 -17.37 -1.47 18.80
N ALA A 292 -18.35 -0.77 18.21
CA ALA A 292 -18.14 0.05 17.01
C ALA A 292 -17.16 1.21 17.26
N ARG A 293 -17.32 1.94 18.38
CA ARG A 293 -16.39 3.00 18.79
C ARG A 293 -14.97 2.46 19.01
N ARG A 294 -14.82 1.28 19.62
CA ARG A 294 -13.53 0.66 19.82
C ARG A 294 -12.87 0.24 18.51
N LYS A 295 -13.59 -0.47 17.63
CA LYS A 295 -13.06 -0.84 16.30
C LYS A 295 -12.63 0.39 15.49
N LYS A 296 -13.42 1.47 15.58
CA LYS A 296 -13.14 2.76 14.96
C LYS A 296 -11.87 3.41 15.49
N GLN A 297 -11.71 3.44 16.82
CA GLN A 297 -10.50 3.96 17.44
C GLN A 297 -9.26 3.14 17.03
N GLU A 298 -9.39 1.81 16.99
CA GLU A 298 -8.32 0.91 16.54
C GLU A 298 -7.94 1.14 15.06
N LEU A 299 -8.91 1.42 14.18
CA LEU A 299 -8.64 1.76 12.77
C LEU A 299 -7.92 3.11 12.61
N VAL A 300 -8.36 4.13 13.33
CA VAL A 300 -7.73 5.46 13.30
C VAL A 300 -6.31 5.39 13.87
N GLU A 301 -6.13 4.70 14.99
CA GLU A 301 -4.80 4.48 15.59
C GLU A 301 -3.88 3.71 14.64
N GLY A 302 -4.40 2.67 13.96
CA GLY A 302 -3.68 1.92 12.93
C GLY A 302 -3.22 2.82 11.79
N PHE A 303 -4.12 3.64 11.23
CA PHE A 303 -3.79 4.58 10.17
C PHE A 303 -2.70 5.58 10.56
N VAL A 304 -2.84 6.24 11.72
CA VAL A 304 -1.83 7.21 12.20
C VAL A 304 -0.49 6.53 12.42
N LYS A 305 -0.51 5.32 12.98
CA LYS A 305 0.68 4.49 13.15
C LYS A 305 1.34 4.18 11.80
N ASP A 306 0.57 3.79 10.78
CA ASP A 306 1.07 3.45 9.45
C ASP A 306 1.68 4.66 8.74
N LEU A 307 1.00 5.81 8.79
CA LEU A 307 1.51 7.08 8.26
C LEU A 307 2.84 7.46 8.91
N ARG A 308 2.89 7.41 10.24
CA ARG A 308 4.10 7.77 11.00
C ARG A 308 5.24 6.79 10.70
N THR A 309 4.94 5.50 10.64
CA THR A 309 5.91 4.46 10.30
C THR A 309 6.51 4.69 8.92
N GLN A 310 5.69 4.97 7.92
CA GLN A 310 6.17 5.22 6.55
C GLN A 310 6.99 6.51 6.44
N SER A 311 6.53 7.61 7.05
CA SER A 311 7.26 8.88 7.08
C SER A 311 8.66 8.71 7.72
N LEU A 312 8.72 8.03 8.87
CA LEU A 312 9.98 7.77 9.55
C LEU A 312 10.87 6.78 8.78
N GLY A 313 10.27 5.77 8.14
CA GLY A 313 10.98 4.80 7.30
C GLY A 313 11.67 5.47 6.11
N MET A 314 10.96 6.36 5.41
CA MET A 314 11.50 7.14 4.30
C MET A 314 12.68 8.02 4.73
N ILE A 315 12.55 8.75 5.85
CA ILE A 315 13.64 9.55 6.42
C ILE A 315 14.84 8.66 6.76
N TYR A 316 14.57 7.57 7.47
CA TYR A 316 15.60 6.63 7.92
C TYR A 316 16.38 6.05 6.74
N ASP A 317 15.68 5.51 5.74
CA ASP A 317 16.30 4.88 4.58
C ASP A 317 17.00 5.89 3.68
N GLY A 318 16.38 7.05 3.44
CA GLY A 318 16.98 8.15 2.69
C GLY A 318 18.31 8.59 3.29
N PHE A 319 18.35 8.87 4.59
CA PHE A 319 19.56 9.35 5.26
C PHE A 319 20.62 8.28 5.48
N THR A 320 20.23 7.02 5.74
CA THR A 320 21.20 5.92 5.84
C THR A 320 21.87 5.61 4.49
N ASN A 321 21.16 5.71 3.36
CA ASN A 321 21.77 5.60 2.03
C ASN A 321 22.79 6.70 1.76
N VAL A 322 22.50 7.95 2.17
CA VAL A 322 23.42 9.08 2.04
C VAL A 322 24.64 8.91 2.94
N LEU A 323 24.46 8.46 4.18
CA LEU A 323 25.54 8.16 5.10
C LEU A 323 26.48 7.07 4.56
N GLU A 324 25.94 6.02 3.93
CA GLU A 324 26.73 4.97 3.30
C GLU A 324 27.59 5.53 2.14
N SER A 325 27.01 6.41 1.32
CA SER A 325 27.73 7.10 0.24
C SER A 325 28.82 8.04 0.79
N LEU A 326 28.53 8.78 1.86
CA LEU A 326 29.50 9.65 2.53
C LEU A 326 30.68 8.85 3.08
N GLN A 327 30.42 7.72 3.74
CA GLN A 327 31.47 6.85 4.29
C GLN A 327 32.37 6.24 3.20
N LYS A 328 31.81 5.96 2.02
CA LYS A 328 32.56 5.41 0.88
C LYS A 328 33.44 6.44 0.17
N ASN A 329 33.03 7.71 0.16
CA ASN A 329 33.65 8.74 -0.67
C ASN A 329 34.38 9.84 0.12
N ASP A 330 34.25 9.86 1.45
CA ASP A 330 34.71 10.92 2.37
C ASP A 330 34.19 12.34 2.04
N LYS A 331 33.26 12.47 1.09
CA LYS A 331 32.66 13.72 0.64
C LYS A 331 31.23 13.51 0.15
N LEU A 332 30.42 14.56 0.23
CA LEU A 332 29.06 14.53 -0.29
C LEU A 332 29.06 14.65 -1.81
N VAL A 333 28.89 13.51 -2.49
CA VAL A 333 28.76 13.49 -3.96
C VAL A 333 27.44 14.12 -4.41
N GLY A 334 27.42 14.70 -5.61
CA GLY A 334 26.26 15.44 -6.13
C GLY A 334 24.95 14.66 -6.07
N LYS A 335 24.98 13.37 -6.44
CA LYS A 335 23.80 12.48 -6.38
C LYS A 335 23.28 12.26 -4.95
N SER A 336 24.17 12.21 -3.95
CA SER A 336 23.78 12.09 -2.54
C SER A 336 23.22 13.40 -2.00
N ALA A 337 23.76 14.54 -2.43
CA ALA A 337 23.20 15.85 -2.12
C ALA A 337 21.76 16.00 -2.67
N GLU A 338 21.55 15.57 -3.91
CA GLU A 338 20.22 15.52 -4.54
C GLU A 338 19.27 14.60 -3.77
N GLN A 339 19.73 13.41 -3.37
CA GLN A 339 18.94 12.49 -2.56
C GLN A 339 18.52 13.08 -1.20
N VAL A 340 19.39 13.84 -0.52
CA VAL A 340 19.02 14.53 0.73
C VAL A 340 17.90 15.53 0.46
N ARG A 341 18.02 16.37 -0.57
CA ARG A 341 16.99 17.37 -0.92
C ARG A 341 15.67 16.69 -1.27
N ASN A 342 15.70 15.68 -2.14
CA ASN A 342 14.50 14.94 -2.49
C ASN A 342 13.84 14.32 -1.25
N THR A 343 14.62 13.75 -0.31
CA THR A 343 14.08 13.19 0.93
C THR A 343 13.43 14.26 1.81
N ILE A 344 14.04 15.45 1.89
CA ILE A 344 13.50 16.61 2.64
C ILE A 344 12.20 17.11 2.00
N ASP A 345 12.20 17.30 0.69
CA ASP A 345 11.05 17.83 -0.06
C ASP A 345 9.88 16.85 0.00
N THR A 346 10.13 15.56 -0.25
CA THR A 346 9.12 14.51 -0.10
C THR A 346 8.61 14.46 1.35
N TRP A 347 9.49 14.53 2.35
CA TRP A 347 9.03 14.55 3.74
C TRP A 347 8.17 15.76 4.07
N ARG A 348 8.55 16.97 3.66
CA ARG A 348 7.78 18.21 3.89
C ARG A 348 6.42 18.14 3.21
N ALA A 349 6.38 17.70 1.95
CA ALA A 349 5.15 17.54 1.20
C ALA A 349 4.20 16.54 1.85
N MET A 350 4.76 15.54 2.55
CA MET A 350 3.99 14.51 3.24
C MET A 350 3.82 14.76 4.75
N ASN A 351 4.45 15.77 5.36
CA ASN A 351 4.51 15.98 6.83
C ASN A 351 3.15 16.39 7.43
N LEU A 352 2.23 15.44 7.49
CA LEU A 352 0.92 15.57 8.11
C LEU A 352 1.02 15.57 9.64
N VAL A 353 1.97 14.85 10.22
CA VAL A 353 2.01 14.59 11.66
C VAL A 353 2.45 15.83 12.47
N GLY A 354 3.07 16.82 11.81
CA GLY A 354 3.51 18.06 12.46
C GLY A 354 4.58 17.82 13.54
N ASP A 355 5.47 16.86 13.31
CA ASP A 355 6.54 16.54 14.26
C ASP A 355 7.60 17.66 14.26
N GLN A 356 7.41 18.64 15.15
CA GLN A 356 8.30 19.81 15.28
C GLN A 356 9.76 19.44 15.53
N SER A 357 9.99 18.31 16.22
CA SER A 357 11.35 17.86 16.49
C SER A 357 12.05 17.50 15.18
N ILE A 358 11.41 16.70 14.33
CA ILE A 358 11.98 16.29 13.04
C ILE A 358 12.05 17.49 12.08
N GLU A 359 11.04 18.36 12.06
CA GLU A 359 11.01 19.57 11.23
C GLU A 359 12.20 20.49 11.49
N SER A 360 12.53 20.72 12.76
CA SER A 360 13.69 21.55 13.14
C SER A 360 15.00 20.99 12.59
N GLN A 361 15.16 19.66 12.61
CA GLN A 361 16.35 19.01 12.09
C GLN A 361 16.42 19.05 10.57
N ILE A 362 15.27 18.82 9.93
CA ILE A 362 15.14 18.87 8.46
C ILE A 362 15.45 20.28 7.95
N THR A 363 14.99 21.31 8.65
CA THR A 363 15.34 22.70 8.35
C THR A 363 16.84 22.97 8.51
N ARG A 364 17.50 22.38 9.51
CA ARG A 364 18.95 22.55 9.71
C ARG A 364 19.77 21.86 8.62
N ILE A 365 19.44 20.63 8.25
CA ILE A 365 20.13 19.94 7.15
C ILE A 365 19.89 20.69 5.83
N ASP A 366 18.67 21.21 5.59
CA ASP A 366 18.34 22.01 4.41
C ASP A 366 19.18 23.31 4.31
N ALA A 367 19.37 23.99 5.44
CA ALA A 367 20.25 25.16 5.52
C ALA A 367 21.70 24.82 5.13
N LEU A 368 22.25 23.69 5.61
CA LEU A 368 23.57 23.21 5.19
C LEU A 368 23.62 22.83 3.70
N MET A 369 22.54 22.24 3.17
CA MET A 369 22.43 21.83 1.77
C MET A 369 22.30 23.00 0.80
N THR A 370 21.91 24.17 1.30
CA THR A 370 21.77 25.43 0.55
C THR A 370 23.11 26.20 0.45
N GLN A 371 24.05 25.97 1.38
CA GLN A 371 25.38 26.59 1.33
C GLN A 371 26.15 26.17 0.05
N PRO A 372 27.09 27.00 -0.46
CA PRO A 372 27.97 26.62 -1.55
C PRO A 372 28.78 25.36 -1.23
N THR A 373 29.03 24.50 -2.22
CA THR A 373 29.70 23.20 -2.01
C THR A 373 31.04 23.29 -1.27
N LYS A 374 31.78 24.39 -1.44
CA LYS A 374 33.07 24.66 -0.78
C LYS A 374 32.95 24.94 0.72
N ASP A 375 31.79 25.41 1.17
CA ASP A 375 31.55 25.84 2.55
C ASP A 375 30.86 24.73 3.37
N ARG A 376 30.37 23.68 2.68
CA ARG A 376 29.73 22.53 3.33
C ARG A 376 30.76 21.68 4.06
N SER A 377 30.54 21.46 5.36
CA SER A 377 31.30 20.50 6.16
C SER A 377 30.72 19.09 6.02
N PRO A 378 31.41 18.12 5.35
CA PRO A 378 30.90 16.76 5.23
C PRO A 378 30.72 16.07 6.59
N LYS A 379 31.58 16.41 7.57
CA LYS A 379 31.51 15.87 8.93
C LYS A 379 30.27 16.36 9.67
N GLU A 380 29.91 17.63 9.52
CA GLU A 380 28.71 18.18 10.15
C GLU A 380 27.44 17.58 9.54
N ILE A 381 27.39 17.47 8.21
CA ILE A 381 26.29 16.80 7.50
C ILE A 381 26.17 15.34 7.96
N GLN A 382 27.28 14.60 8.03
CA GLN A 382 27.29 13.22 8.50
C GLN A 382 26.76 13.11 9.93
N LEU A 383 27.17 14.01 10.83
CA LEU A 383 26.70 14.03 12.21
C LEU A 383 25.18 14.26 12.29
N LEU A 384 24.67 15.28 11.59
CA LEU A 384 23.24 15.59 11.58
C LEU A 384 22.40 14.46 10.99
N LEU A 385 22.80 13.91 9.84
CA LEU A 385 22.10 12.78 9.22
C LEU A 385 22.05 11.57 10.17
N LYS A 386 23.15 11.31 10.88
CA LYS A 386 23.23 10.23 11.87
C LYS A 386 22.30 10.46 13.06
N GLU A 387 22.22 11.69 13.55
CA GLU A 387 21.30 12.04 14.65
C GLU A 387 19.84 11.90 14.25
N ILE A 388 19.46 12.39 13.06
CA ILE A 388 18.11 12.24 12.53
C ILE A 388 17.77 10.76 12.33
N ALA A 389 18.66 10.00 11.68
CA ALA A 389 18.45 8.57 11.45
C ALA A 389 18.34 7.79 12.76
N THR A 390 19.12 8.14 13.79
CA THR A 390 19.03 7.53 15.13
C THR A 390 17.67 7.81 15.78
N ALA A 391 17.19 9.05 15.72
CA ALA A 391 15.87 9.40 16.25
C ALA A 391 14.73 8.71 15.47
N ALA A 392 14.81 8.68 14.14
CA ALA A 392 13.86 8.00 13.29
C ALA A 392 13.81 6.49 13.59
N ARG A 393 14.97 5.84 13.73
CA ARG A 393 15.09 4.43 14.12
C ARG A 393 14.44 4.15 15.48
N ALA A 394 14.74 4.96 16.49
CA ALA A 394 14.16 4.81 17.82
C ALA A 394 12.63 4.89 17.79
N ASN A 395 12.09 5.84 17.03
CA ASN A 395 10.65 5.97 16.85
C ASN A 395 10.04 4.79 16.07
N LEU A 396 10.71 4.29 15.03
CA LEU A 396 10.26 3.10 14.29
C LEU A 396 10.18 1.86 15.19
N ILE A 397 11.20 1.64 16.04
CA ILE A 397 11.21 0.54 17.02
C ILE A 397 10.08 0.71 18.04
N ALA A 398 9.86 1.93 18.53
CA ALA A 398 8.75 2.22 19.45
C ALA A 398 7.36 1.98 18.82
N LEU A 399 7.24 2.10 17.49
CA LEU A 399 6.03 1.76 16.73
C LEU A 399 5.95 0.26 16.39
N GLY A 400 6.93 -0.56 16.80
CA GLY A 400 6.97 -2.00 16.53
C GLY A 400 7.41 -2.36 15.11
N SER A 401 8.07 -1.44 14.41
CA SER A 401 8.71 -1.71 13.12
C SER A 401 10.15 -2.16 13.31
N VAL A 402 10.68 -2.93 12.34
CA VAL A 402 12.06 -3.43 12.35
C VAL A 402 12.86 -2.77 11.23
N PRO A 403 13.44 -1.58 11.45
CA PRO A 403 14.26 -0.90 10.45
C PRO A 403 15.54 -1.67 10.15
N ARG A 404 16.00 -1.65 8.88
CA ARG A 404 17.26 -2.30 8.46
C ARG A 404 18.43 -1.86 9.33
N SER A 405 19.36 -2.77 9.64
CA SER A 405 20.53 -2.42 10.46
C SER A 405 21.40 -1.38 9.76
N ALA A 406 21.84 -0.37 10.51
CA ALA A 406 22.78 0.65 10.07
C ALA A 406 23.96 0.78 11.05
N ARG A 407 24.30 -0.33 11.74
CA ARG A 407 25.38 -0.36 12.74
C ARG A 407 26.73 0.06 12.18
N ALA A 408 27.03 -0.32 10.93
CA ALA A 408 28.25 0.09 10.23
C ALA A 408 28.37 1.61 10.00
N LEU A 409 27.23 2.32 10.00
CA LEU A 409 27.14 3.78 9.91
C LEU A 409 27.17 4.45 11.31
N GLY A 410 27.37 3.64 12.36
CA GLY A 410 27.38 4.05 13.76
C GLY A 410 25.99 4.32 14.34
N ILE A 411 24.92 3.86 13.70
CA ILE A 411 23.55 3.93 14.23
C ILE A 411 23.28 2.60 14.96
N PRO A 412 23.08 2.60 16.27
CA PRO A 412 22.91 1.36 17.03
C PRO A 412 21.59 0.66 16.67
N ASP A 413 21.60 -0.68 16.68
CA ASP A 413 20.39 -1.44 16.37
C ASP A 413 19.32 -1.26 17.45
N ASP A 414 19.77 -1.25 18.71
CA ASP A 414 18.99 -0.93 19.91
C ASP A 414 19.39 0.47 20.41
N VAL A 415 18.47 1.43 20.31
CA VAL A 415 18.75 2.81 20.72
C VAL A 415 18.49 2.96 22.21
N GLU A 416 19.54 3.14 23.00
CA GLU A 416 19.38 3.36 24.44
C GLU A 416 18.70 4.71 24.74
N PRO A 417 17.92 4.82 25.83
CA PRO A 417 17.28 6.09 26.21
C PRO A 417 18.24 7.27 26.33
N LEU A 418 19.47 7.04 26.82
CA LEU A 418 20.50 8.07 26.92
C LEU A 418 21.00 8.55 25.55
N GLN A 419 21.13 7.64 24.58
CA GLN A 419 21.51 7.99 23.21
C GLN A 419 20.40 8.78 22.53
N LEU A 420 19.14 8.39 22.73
CA LEU A 420 17.98 9.14 22.24
C LEU A 420 17.90 10.53 22.87
N ARG A 421 18.12 10.65 24.19
CA ARG A 421 18.20 11.95 24.87
C ARG A 421 19.34 12.81 24.33
N ARG A 422 20.52 12.23 24.12
CA ARG A 422 21.67 12.97 23.56
C ARG A 422 21.34 13.47 22.16
N ALA A 423 20.80 12.61 21.30
CA ALA A 423 20.36 13.02 19.97
C ALA A 423 19.34 14.17 20.07
N LYS A 424 18.28 14.01 20.87
CA LYS A 424 17.27 15.08 21.12
C LYS A 424 17.86 16.36 21.72
N ARG A 425 18.87 16.25 22.58
CA ARG A 425 19.49 17.41 23.21
C ARG A 425 20.39 18.16 22.23
N THR A 426 21.14 17.46 21.38
CA THR A 426 21.85 18.11 20.25
C THR A 426 20.86 18.81 19.33
N MET A 427 19.67 18.21 19.12
CA MET A 427 18.59 18.81 18.33
C MET A 427 18.04 20.10 18.95
N GLN A 428 17.80 20.12 20.26
CA GLN A 428 17.23 21.28 20.95
C GLN A 428 18.24 22.41 21.22
N LEU A 429 19.50 22.07 21.54
CA LEU A 429 20.50 23.08 21.92
C LEU A 429 20.91 23.98 20.75
N SER A 430 20.86 23.50 19.50
CA SER A 430 21.24 24.34 18.35
C SER A 430 20.16 25.35 17.92
N LEU A 431 18.97 25.32 18.53
CA LEU A 431 17.92 26.33 18.31
C LEU A 431 18.08 27.55 19.21
N ALA A 432 18.91 27.47 20.26
CA ALA A 432 19.19 28.60 21.15
C ALA A 432 20.40 29.44 20.70
N GLU A 433 21.18 28.94 19.74
CA GLU A 433 22.42 29.56 19.23
C GLU A 433 22.26 30.17 17.82
N VAL A 434 21.07 30.07 17.23
CA VAL A 434 20.65 30.73 15.97
C VAL A 434 19.51 31.68 16.31
#